data_AF-A0AAD5HKP9-F1
#
_entry.id   AF-A0AAD5HKP9-F1
#
_cell.length_a   1.000
_cell.length_b   1.000
_cell.length_c   1.000
_cell.angle_alpha   90.00
_cell.angle_beta   90.00
_cell.angle_gamma   90.00
#
_symmetry.space_group_name_H-M   'P 1'
#
loop_
_entity.id
_entity.type
_entity.pdbx_description
1 polymer ?
#
loop_
_entity_poly.entity_id
_entity_poly.type
_entity_poly.pdbx_seq_one_letter_code
_entity_poly.pdbx_strand_id
1 'polypeptide(L)'
;MRLKAAACYDFKTYVAQATKRMVWSDNCHNSHNIHANWGQASITWPGSTLHYLEALREPRFEDYEFDFCGNRFAWMGNGLSQTEWDPTSELAYYIRNSDDGKHLSRGARTKSISKSGTRPERQLHRQERLRTA
;
A
#
# COMPACT_ATOMS: atom_id res chain seq x y z
N MET A 1 4.75 17.78 -5.57
CA MET A 1 4.47 16.66 -4.65
C MET A 1 5.72 16.40 -3.84
N ARG A 2 5.62 16.49 -2.52
CA ARG A 2 6.74 16.31 -1.59
C ARG A 2 6.33 15.32 -0.49
N LEU A 3 7.23 14.41 -0.13
CA LEU A 3 6.97 13.47 0.97
C LEU A 3 7.05 14.20 2.32
N LYS A 4 6.09 13.97 3.22
CA LYS A 4 6.11 14.56 4.56
C LYS A 4 7.24 13.97 5.38
N ALA A 5 8.10 14.82 5.96
CA ALA A 5 9.17 14.37 6.84
C ALA A 5 8.64 13.57 8.05
N ALA A 6 7.49 13.96 8.59
CA ALA A 6 6.81 13.23 9.67
C ALA A 6 6.45 11.79 9.26
N ALA A 7 5.91 11.59 8.04
CA ALA A 7 5.59 10.25 7.54
C ALA A 7 6.85 9.35 7.44
N CYS A 8 7.98 9.91 7.00
CA CYS A 8 9.26 9.19 7.00
C CYS A 8 9.71 8.81 8.40
N TYR A 9 9.59 9.73 9.36
CA TYR A 9 9.99 9.51 10.74
C TYR A 9 9.12 8.43 11.39
N ASP A 10 7.80 8.55 11.30
CA ASP A 10 6.84 7.59 11.86
C ASP A 10 7.04 6.20 11.27
N PHE A 11 7.28 6.10 9.95
CA PHE A 11 7.57 4.82 9.31
C PHE A 11 8.86 4.20 9.84
N LYS A 12 9.95 4.98 9.96
CA LYS A 12 11.21 4.49 10.53
C LYS A 12 11.05 4.02 11.97
N THR A 13 10.31 4.76 12.79
CA THR A 13 10.02 4.39 14.18
C THR A 13 9.20 3.11 14.24
N TYR A 14 8.17 2.96 13.39
CA TYR A 14 7.38 1.75 13.29
C TYR A 14 8.22 0.53 12.87
N VAL A 15 9.05 0.66 11.84
CA VAL A 15 9.97 -0.39 11.38
C VAL A 15 10.88 -0.81 12.53
N ALA A 16 11.54 0.14 13.19
CA ALA A 16 12.45 -0.14 14.30
C ALA A 16 11.76 -0.88 15.46
N GLN A 17 10.50 -0.55 15.77
CA GLN A 17 9.72 -1.26 16.79
C GLN A 17 9.31 -2.67 16.32
N ALA A 18 8.85 -2.82 15.08
CA ALA A 18 8.41 -4.10 14.52
C ALA A 18 9.57 -5.10 14.39
N THR A 19 10.75 -4.63 13.97
CA THR A 19 11.97 -5.46 13.83
C THR A 19 12.35 -6.16 15.12
N LYS A 20 12.10 -5.58 16.30
CA LYS A 20 12.40 -6.20 17.62
C LYS A 20 11.75 -7.57 17.84
N ARG A 21 10.70 -7.90 17.07
CA ARG A 21 9.95 -9.16 17.16
C ARG A 21 10.29 -10.13 16.04
N MET A 22 11.19 -9.76 15.14
CA MET A 22 11.55 -10.53 13.95
C MET A 22 12.89 -11.22 14.16
N VAL A 23 13.25 -12.15 13.26
CA VAL A 23 14.59 -12.79 13.24
C VAL A 23 15.72 -11.77 13.14
N TRP A 24 15.42 -10.56 12.63
CA TRP A 24 16.36 -9.47 12.48
C TRP A 24 16.85 -8.85 13.80
N SER A 25 16.24 -9.20 14.94
CA SER A 25 16.71 -8.81 16.27
C SER A 25 17.59 -9.88 16.94
N ASP A 26 17.81 -11.03 16.31
CA ASP A 26 18.62 -12.10 16.88
C ASP A 26 20.11 -11.77 16.89
N ASN A 27 20.85 -12.42 17.80
CA ASN A 27 22.29 -12.26 17.93
C ASN A 27 23.04 -13.00 16.80
N CYS A 28 22.87 -12.51 15.57
CA CYS A 28 23.51 -13.02 14.36
C CYS A 28 24.19 -11.85 13.63
N HIS A 29 25.45 -12.05 13.26
CA HIS A 29 26.27 -11.04 12.60
C HIS A 29 25.98 -11.01 11.09
N ASN A 30 24.95 -10.26 10.69
CA ASN A 30 24.62 -10.03 9.29
C ASN A 30 24.38 -8.54 9.02
N SER A 31 24.52 -8.11 7.77
CA SER A 31 24.38 -6.70 7.38
C SER A 31 22.97 -6.11 7.55
N HIS A 32 21.96 -6.95 7.77
CA HIS A 32 20.55 -6.56 7.95
C HIS A 32 20.16 -6.43 9.44
N ASN A 33 20.95 -7.04 10.33
CA ASN A 33 20.87 -7.01 11.78
C ASN A 33 21.70 -5.84 12.30
N ILE A 34 21.09 -4.67 12.35
CA ILE A 34 21.77 -3.49 12.89
C ILE A 34 21.72 -3.58 14.42
N HIS A 35 22.83 -4.03 15.02
CA HIS A 35 23.00 -4.09 16.46
C HIS A 35 22.88 -2.69 17.08
N ALA A 36 22.42 -2.65 18.34
CA ALA A 36 21.93 -1.47 19.08
C ALA A 36 22.88 -0.26 19.20
N ASN A 37 24.12 -0.36 18.71
CA ASN A 37 25.10 0.73 18.81
C ASN A 37 24.89 1.84 17.78
N TRP A 38 24.03 1.65 16.77
CA TRP A 38 23.97 2.56 15.62
C TRP A 38 22.63 3.28 15.41
N GLY A 39 21.67 3.18 16.33
CA GLY A 39 20.41 3.97 16.27
C GLY A 39 19.60 3.84 14.97
N GLN A 40 19.96 2.88 14.12
CA GLN A 40 19.44 2.72 12.77
C GLN A 40 18.43 1.56 12.75
N ALA A 41 17.27 1.81 12.15
CA ALA A 41 16.28 0.79 11.87
C ALA A 41 16.83 -0.26 10.88
N SER A 42 16.33 -1.49 10.93
CA SER A 42 16.65 -2.52 9.93
C SER A 42 16.41 -1.97 8.51
N ILE A 43 17.28 -2.34 7.57
CA ILE A 43 17.17 -1.98 6.15
C ILE A 43 16.00 -2.74 5.50
N THR A 44 15.50 -3.81 6.14
CA THR A 44 14.49 -4.70 5.58
C THR A 44 13.07 -4.21 5.88
N TRP A 45 12.15 -4.45 4.94
CA TRP A 45 10.71 -4.26 5.15
C TRP A 45 10.22 -5.06 6.37
N PRO A 46 9.40 -4.47 7.27
CA PRO A 46 8.91 -5.13 8.47
C PRO A 46 7.72 -6.06 8.15
N GLY A 47 7.92 -7.06 7.29
CA GLY A 47 6.91 -8.05 6.93
C GLY A 47 7.31 -8.95 5.76
N SER A 48 6.36 -9.75 5.28
CA SER A 48 6.57 -10.62 4.12
C SER A 48 6.54 -9.84 2.80
N THR A 49 7.03 -10.44 1.72
CA THR A 49 6.93 -9.86 0.36
C THR A 49 5.47 -9.62 -0.04
N LEU A 50 4.54 -10.52 0.31
CA LEU A 50 3.12 -10.30 0.03
C LEU A 50 2.58 -9.09 0.79
N HIS A 51 2.95 -8.93 2.06
CA HIS A 51 2.61 -7.74 2.85
C HIS A 51 3.14 -6.45 2.20
N TYR A 52 4.38 -6.46 1.71
CA TYR A 52 4.97 -5.33 0.98
C TYR A 52 4.20 -4.99 -0.30
N LEU A 53 3.89 -5.99 -1.12
CA LEU A 53 3.12 -5.81 -2.36
C LEU A 53 1.72 -5.26 -2.07
N GLU A 54 1.06 -5.76 -1.04
CA GLU A 54 -0.25 -5.26 -0.61
C GLU A 54 -0.19 -3.82 -0.09
N ALA A 55 0.86 -3.47 0.66
CA ALA A 55 1.07 -2.11 1.17
C ALA A 55 1.36 -1.09 0.06
N LEU A 56 2.13 -1.46 -0.97
CA LEU A 56 2.47 -0.58 -2.08
C LEU A 56 1.40 -0.48 -3.17
N ARG A 57 0.47 -1.44 -3.20
CA ARG A 57 -0.58 -1.52 -4.22
C ARG A 57 -1.40 -0.23 -4.32
N GLU A 58 -1.62 0.44 -3.20
CA GLU A 58 -2.43 1.65 -3.12
C GLU A 58 -1.62 2.75 -2.44
N PRO A 59 -1.18 3.77 -3.19
CA PRO A 59 -0.44 4.89 -2.62
C PRO A 59 -1.24 5.58 -1.53
N ARG A 60 -0.59 5.82 -0.38
CA ARG A 60 -1.14 6.62 0.71
C ARG A 60 -0.85 8.09 0.42
N PHE A 61 -1.76 8.74 -0.30
CA PHE A 61 -1.60 10.14 -0.68
C PHE A 61 -1.56 11.08 0.53
N GLU A 62 -2.07 10.65 1.68
CA GLU A 62 -2.02 11.38 2.95
C GLU A 62 -0.58 11.58 3.47
N ASP A 63 0.35 10.74 3.05
CA ASP A 63 1.77 10.82 3.45
C ASP A 63 2.52 11.91 2.64
N TYR A 64 1.88 12.50 1.64
CA TYR A 64 2.46 13.52 0.76
C TYR A 64 1.81 14.89 0.97
N GLU A 65 2.57 15.92 0.64
CA GLU A 65 2.09 17.28 0.41
C GLU A 65 2.02 17.55 -1.09
N PHE A 66 0.89 18.12 -1.50
CA PHE A 66 0.62 18.46 -2.90
C PHE A 66 0.67 19.97 -3.07
N ASP A 67 1.68 20.40 -3.83
CA ASP A 67 1.78 21.76 -4.33
C ASP A 67 1.11 21.84 -5.70
N PHE A 68 0.38 22.92 -5.94
CA PHE A 68 -0.32 23.18 -7.19
C PHE A 68 0.26 24.44 -7.84
N CYS A 69 0.54 24.37 -9.14
CA CYS A 69 0.85 25.55 -9.92
C CYS A 69 -0.46 26.28 -10.23
N GLY A 70 -0.76 27.34 -9.47
CA GLY A 70 -1.99 28.12 -9.64
C GLY A 70 -3.19 27.49 -8.93
N ASN A 71 -4.38 27.58 -9.56
CA ASN A 71 -5.61 27.06 -8.96
C ASN A 71 -5.61 25.51 -9.00
N ARG A 72 -5.83 24.86 -7.85
CA ARG A 72 -5.87 23.39 -7.72
C ARG A 72 -6.92 22.70 -8.58
N PHE A 73 -7.92 23.43 -9.05
CA PHE A 73 -9.00 22.95 -9.90
C PHE A 73 -8.85 23.37 -11.36
N ALA A 74 -7.71 23.95 -11.76
CA ALA A 74 -7.44 24.34 -13.14
C ALA A 74 -7.54 23.15 -14.12
N TRP A 75 -7.33 21.92 -13.64
CA TRP A 75 -7.49 20.71 -14.44
C TRP A 75 -8.92 20.46 -14.93
N MET A 76 -9.94 21.12 -14.36
CA MET A 76 -11.32 21.02 -14.84
C MET A 76 -11.52 21.69 -16.22
N GLY A 77 -10.56 22.50 -16.67
CA GLY A 77 -10.57 23.08 -18.01
C GLY A 77 -11.83 23.92 -18.28
N ASN A 78 -12.48 23.65 -19.41
CA ASN A 78 -13.69 24.33 -19.86
C ASN A 78 -14.99 23.67 -19.36
N GLY A 79 -14.91 22.63 -18.54
CA GLY A 79 -16.07 21.94 -17.96
C GLY A 79 -16.80 20.98 -18.90
N LEU A 80 -16.29 20.72 -20.11
CA LEU A 80 -16.86 19.74 -21.04
C LEU A 80 -16.09 18.41 -20.97
N SER A 81 -16.82 17.29 -21.00
CA SER A 81 -16.21 15.97 -21.01
C SER A 81 -15.65 15.62 -22.39
N GLN A 82 -14.58 14.84 -22.45
CA GLN A 82 -14.10 14.25 -23.71
C GLN A 82 -15.17 13.36 -24.35
N THR A 83 -16.02 12.71 -23.56
CA THR A 83 -17.15 11.89 -24.01
C THR A 83 -18.16 12.71 -24.82
N GLU A 84 -18.43 13.96 -24.43
CA GLU A 84 -19.37 14.83 -25.14
C GLU A 84 -18.81 15.33 -26.48
N TRP A 85 -17.49 15.29 -26.66
CA TRP A 85 -16.83 15.71 -27.88
C TRP A 85 -16.70 14.59 -28.91
N ASP A 86 -16.75 13.33 -28.47
CA ASP A 86 -16.66 12.17 -29.35
C ASP A 86 -18.05 11.85 -29.93
N PRO A 87 -18.26 12.04 -31.25
CA PRO A 87 -19.57 11.83 -31.88
C PRO A 87 -19.99 10.35 -31.90
N THR A 88 -19.09 9.42 -31.56
CA THR A 88 -19.35 7.98 -31.50
C THR A 88 -19.60 7.47 -30.08
N SER A 89 -19.45 8.34 -29.08
CA SER A 89 -19.57 7.96 -27.68
C SER A 89 -21.02 7.81 -27.24
N GLU A 90 -21.27 6.88 -26.32
CA GLU A 90 -22.51 6.83 -25.58
C GLU A 90 -22.40 7.69 -24.31
N LEU A 91 -23.24 8.72 -24.20
CA LEU A 91 -23.29 9.69 -23.12
C LEU A 91 -23.80 9.08 -21.80
N ALA A 92 -24.61 8.02 -21.88
CA ALA A 92 -25.20 7.36 -20.71
C ALA A 92 -24.46 6.07 -20.27
N TYR A 93 -23.18 5.90 -20.64
CA TYR A 93 -22.40 4.67 -20.40
C TYR A 93 -22.34 4.19 -18.94
N TYR A 94 -22.59 5.07 -17.96
CA TYR A 94 -22.57 4.76 -16.54
C TYR A 94 -23.88 4.11 -16.04
N ILE A 95 -24.97 4.19 -16.82
CA ILE A 95 -26.23 3.50 -16.54
C ILE A 95 -26.09 2.04 -17.01
N ARG A 96 -26.09 1.10 -16.07
CA ARG A 96 -25.82 -0.33 -16.35
C ARG A 96 -26.88 -1.22 -15.70
N ASN A 97 -27.16 -2.36 -16.34
CA ASN A 97 -28.08 -3.39 -15.80
C ASN A 97 -27.44 -4.27 -14.73
N SER A 98 -26.11 -4.32 -14.68
CA SER A 98 -25.34 -5.06 -13.68
C SER A 98 -24.00 -4.37 -13.40
N ASP A 99 -23.40 -4.66 -12.25
CA ASP A 99 -22.07 -4.16 -11.89
C ASP A 99 -21.01 -5.21 -12.17
N ASP A 100 -20.25 -5.00 -13.24
CA ASP A 100 -19.06 -5.74 -13.64
C ASP A 100 -17.76 -4.99 -13.27
N GLY A 101 -17.87 -3.93 -12.46
CA GLY A 101 -16.75 -3.11 -12.04
C GLY A 101 -15.75 -3.86 -11.16
N LYS A 102 -14.51 -3.34 -11.12
CA LYS A 102 -13.52 -3.82 -10.15
C LYS A 102 -14.05 -3.59 -8.74
N HIS A 103 -13.82 -4.54 -7.85
CA HIS A 103 -14.23 -4.39 -6.45
C HIS A 103 -13.69 -3.09 -5.83
N LEU A 104 -14.55 -2.34 -5.15
CA LEU A 104 -14.17 -1.10 -4.46
C LEU A 104 -13.44 -1.37 -3.14
N SER A 105 -13.76 -2.47 -2.46
CA SER A 105 -13.10 -2.82 -1.21
C SER A 105 -11.74 -3.47 -1.45
N ARG A 106 -10.74 -3.07 -0.65
CA ARG A 106 -9.40 -3.67 -0.68
C ARG A 106 -9.45 -5.19 -0.53
N GLY A 107 -10.21 -5.68 0.45
CA GLY A 107 -10.34 -7.10 0.72
C GLY A 107 -10.91 -7.91 -0.44
N ALA A 108 -11.95 -7.42 -1.13
CA ALA A 108 -12.51 -8.12 -2.28
C ALA A 108 -11.55 -8.11 -3.48
N ARG A 109 -10.84 -6.98 -3.73
CA ARG A 109 -9.76 -6.94 -4.73
C ARG A 109 -8.67 -7.96 -4.42
N THR A 110 -8.19 -8.01 -3.19
CA THR A 110 -7.16 -8.96 -2.76
C THR A 110 -7.63 -10.40 -2.93
N LYS A 111 -8.86 -10.73 -2.55
CA LYS A 111 -9.44 -12.08 -2.77
C LYS A 111 -9.46 -12.46 -4.25
N SER A 112 -9.90 -11.56 -5.12
CA SER A 112 -9.91 -11.77 -6.58
C SER A 112 -8.49 -12.00 -7.13
N ILE A 113 -7.53 -11.14 -6.77
CA ILE A 113 -6.15 -11.21 -7.28
C ILE A 113 -5.39 -12.43 -6.76
N SER A 114 -5.51 -12.69 -5.45
CA SER A 114 -4.92 -13.88 -4.83
C SER A 114 -5.61 -15.18 -5.24
N LYS A 115 -6.72 -15.09 -6.00
CA LYS A 115 -7.57 -16.23 -6.37
C LYS A 115 -7.94 -17.04 -5.13
N SER A 116 -8.37 -16.34 -4.08
CA SER A 116 -8.69 -16.94 -2.79
C SER A 116 -9.73 -18.07 -2.98
N GLY A 117 -9.48 -19.22 -2.36
CA GLY A 117 -10.34 -20.41 -2.49
C GLY A 117 -10.01 -21.34 -3.66
N THR A 118 -9.08 -20.99 -4.55
CA THR A 118 -8.70 -21.86 -5.69
C THR A 118 -7.70 -22.97 -5.35
N ARG A 119 -7.13 -22.96 -4.14
CA ARG A 119 -6.16 -23.96 -3.67
C ARG A 119 -6.69 -24.65 -2.40
N PRO A 120 -6.33 -25.92 -2.15
CA PRO A 120 -6.69 -26.61 -0.91
C PRO A 120 -6.09 -25.90 0.31
N GLU A 121 -6.71 -26.11 1.46
CA GLU A 121 -6.23 -25.56 2.73
C GLU A 121 -4.82 -26.06 3.04
N ARG A 122 -3.94 -25.14 3.45
CA ARG A 122 -2.57 -25.45 3.88
C ARG A 122 -2.40 -25.15 5.35
N GLN A 123 -1.57 -25.93 6.03
CA GLN A 123 -1.20 -25.65 7.41
C GLN A 123 -0.42 -24.33 7.51
N LEU A 124 -0.98 -23.36 8.23
CA LEU A 124 -0.33 -22.07 8.45
C LEU A 124 0.71 -22.20 9.57
N HIS A 125 1.96 -21.92 9.24
CA HIS A 125 3.04 -21.84 10.22
C HIS A 125 2.97 -20.49 10.91
N ARG A 126 2.48 -20.44 12.15
CA ARG A 126 2.42 -19.22 12.94
C ARG A 126 3.77 -18.98 13.61
N GLN A 127 4.38 -17.81 13.37
CA GLN A 127 5.61 -17.44 14.06
C GLN A 127 5.31 -17.14 15.53
N GLU A 128 5.90 -17.89 16.46
CA GLU A 128 5.64 -17.75 17.90
C GLU A 128 5.98 -16.36 18.43
N ARG A 129 7.06 -15.75 17.95
CA ARG A 129 7.48 -14.39 18.33
C ARG A 129 6.47 -13.29 18.00
N LEU A 130 5.56 -13.55 17.06
CA LEU A 130 4.49 -12.61 16.70
C LEU A 130 3.22 -12.81 17.55
N ARG A 131 3.16 -13.83 18.43
CA ARG A 131 1.96 -14.14 19.24
C ARG A 131 1.84 -13.33 20.53
N THR A 132 2.96 -12.88 21.11
CA THR A 132 3.03 -12.25 22.44
C THR A 132 2.89 -10.72 22.40
N ALA A 133 2.08 -10.20 21.48
CA ALA A 133 1.80 -8.77 21.33
C ALA A 133 0.48 -8.39 22.03
#